data_AF-G0M9Q7-F1
#
_entry.id   AF-G0M9Q7-F1
#
_cell.length_a   1.000
_cell.length_b   1.000
_cell.length_c   1.000
_cell.angle_alpha   90.00
_cell.angle_beta   90.00
_cell.angle_gamma   90.00
#
_symmetry.space_group_name_H-M   'P 1'
#
loop_
_entity.id
_entity.type
_entity.pdbx_description
1 polymer ?
#
loop_
_entity_poly.entity_id
_entity_poly.type
_entity_poly.pdbx_seq_one_letter_code
_entity_poly.pdbx_strand_id
1 'polypeptide(L)'
;MLNLRFLFLLYIFFHKIASYTEYELIAQGYNCDPNCWFRENEVTSETISKWPVNCTEVCGTLYFTKNSDIPVFELQDYFKNLKVLKGRLDFSNTAYASIEFLSSLQQVHCDVLDLFYIEKNRNLETLNFGNLTNITCVFNANNNSRLDTTQFCEKYKDMFLMHFSNNLVNCNNSGCIAGDFYWDTLYQLEGCTHIFDRLWFSVNNYADEYLAYLHSVQKISGSLQAFMSDLRNFSFLENLETIKSNEVLNYDINIQQCQNFSRFGISSLKTLSTSRKNFIMNIEQVHEDFCFTTDEMLFFLKSNVMFRRCDAKYCGNDTLDSICYFDSMSNLKDNCTEIFGDVIIGANEEIYKDKLKNLKNVYGTLSIQGTSFTDLSFLGNLEYVAKLANDSIIPLRIVSNKNLQDVSLPSLKRAFSKTIYQVSFENNGDKILNSTACLDFMDNLFDTNVVFDGSVCEVIDRVEGEKKGTTRRMIWWSLTIITLHFSF
;
A
#
# COMPACT_ATOMS: atom_id res chain seq x y z
N MET A 1 55.47 3.11 -11.14
CA MET A 1 55.11 4.12 -10.12
C MET A 1 53.69 4.60 -10.40
N LEU A 2 52.71 3.77 -10.02
CA LEU A 2 51.30 4.10 -10.10
C LEU A 2 50.92 4.87 -8.83
N ASN A 3 50.11 5.90 -9.01
CA ASN A 3 49.91 7.02 -8.09
C ASN A 3 49.46 6.62 -6.67
N LEU A 4 50.35 6.79 -5.68
CA LEU A 4 50.02 6.79 -4.25
C LEU A 4 48.95 7.88 -3.92
N ARG A 5 48.84 8.92 -4.76
CA ARG A 5 47.80 9.96 -4.66
C ARG A 5 46.39 9.47 -5.04
N PHE A 6 46.26 8.45 -5.90
CA PHE A 6 44.96 7.92 -6.31
C PHE A 6 44.37 6.98 -5.24
N LEU A 7 45.23 6.22 -4.56
CA LEU A 7 44.86 5.44 -3.38
C LEU A 7 44.48 6.32 -2.18
N PHE A 8 45.12 7.47 -2.00
CA PHE A 8 44.77 8.42 -0.92
C PHE A 8 43.42 9.12 -1.18
N LEU A 9 43.09 9.42 -2.45
CA LEU A 9 41.79 9.99 -2.83
C LEU A 9 40.64 8.98 -2.72
N LEU A 10 40.87 7.71 -3.07
CA LEU A 10 39.93 6.61 -2.81
C LEU A 10 39.76 6.35 -1.30
N TYR A 11 40.83 6.44 -0.52
CA TYR A 11 40.75 6.33 0.95
C TYR A 11 39.91 7.46 1.57
N ILE A 12 40.02 8.70 1.08
CA ILE A 12 39.17 9.82 1.53
C ILE A 12 37.72 9.68 1.03
N PHE A 13 37.49 9.10 -0.15
CA PHE A 13 36.14 8.82 -0.67
C PHE A 13 35.43 7.68 0.09
N PHE A 14 36.18 6.69 0.60
CA PHE A 14 35.67 5.58 1.41
C PHE A 14 35.68 5.85 2.94
N HIS A 15 36.06 7.04 3.41
CA HIS A 15 36.04 7.42 4.85
C HIS A 15 35.14 8.61 5.21
N LYS A 16 34.23 9.01 4.32
CA LYS A 16 33.09 9.86 4.69
C LYS A 16 31.78 9.19 4.33
N ILE A 17 31.51 8.04 4.96
CA ILE A 17 30.13 7.75 5.32
C ILE A 17 29.87 8.68 6.51
N ALA A 18 29.33 9.88 6.25
CA ALA A 18 28.86 10.71 7.35
C ALA A 18 27.72 9.91 8.01
N SER A 19 27.96 9.40 9.22
CA SER A 19 26.86 8.95 10.07
C SER A 19 26.08 10.22 10.41
N TYR A 20 24.95 10.43 9.75
CA TYR A 20 24.06 11.52 10.09
C TYR A 20 23.62 11.36 11.55
N THR A 21 23.58 12.47 12.28
CA THR A 21 22.96 12.54 13.60
C THR A 21 21.43 12.41 13.48
N GLU A 22 20.76 12.01 14.56
CA GLU A 22 19.28 11.95 14.60
C GLU A 22 18.64 13.28 14.16
N TYR A 23 19.23 14.42 14.56
CA TYR A 23 18.73 15.74 14.17
C TYR A 23 18.85 16.04 12.68
N GLU A 24 19.94 15.59 12.04
CA GLU A 24 20.14 15.75 10.60
C GLU A 24 19.15 14.89 9.82
N LEU A 25 18.86 13.68 10.30
CA LEU A 25 17.84 12.81 9.72
C LEU A 25 16.46 13.45 9.84
N ILE A 26 16.06 13.90 11.03
CA ILE A 26 14.78 14.61 11.26
C ILE A 26 14.67 15.83 10.35
N ALA A 27 15.74 16.65 10.26
CA ALA A 27 15.72 17.87 9.44
C ALA A 27 15.67 17.60 7.93
N GLN A 28 16.14 16.44 7.46
CA GLN A 28 16.02 16.02 6.07
C GLN A 28 14.64 15.41 5.77
N GLY A 29 14.09 14.65 6.72
CA GLY A 29 12.81 13.94 6.54
C GLY A 29 11.58 14.83 6.77
N TYR A 30 11.70 15.88 7.58
CA TYR A 30 10.56 16.71 7.95
C TYR A 30 10.79 18.20 7.73
N ASN A 31 9.73 18.89 7.30
CA ASN A 31 9.68 20.35 7.34
C ASN A 31 9.37 20.81 8.77
N CYS A 32 10.31 21.52 9.38
CA CYS A 32 10.29 21.94 10.78
C CYS A 32 10.50 23.45 10.90
N ASP A 33 9.68 24.13 11.71
CA ASP A 33 9.94 25.53 12.09
C ASP A 33 11.26 25.60 12.88
N PRO A 34 12.25 26.41 12.47
CA PRO A 34 13.52 26.57 13.20
C PRO A 34 13.37 26.94 14.68
N ASN A 35 12.28 27.61 15.08
CA ASN A 35 12.01 27.99 16.46
C ASN A 35 11.32 26.89 17.28
N CYS A 36 10.78 25.86 16.63
CA CYS A 36 10.07 24.76 17.28
C CYS A 36 10.91 23.48 17.28
N TRP A 37 12.12 23.60 17.81
CA TRP A 37 13.05 22.48 17.95
C TRP A 37 13.40 22.20 19.40
N PHE A 38 13.51 20.91 19.72
CA PHE A 38 14.17 20.45 20.94
C PHE A 38 15.36 19.57 20.56
N ARG A 39 16.58 20.11 20.72
CA ARG A 39 17.84 19.52 20.25
C ARG A 39 18.68 18.94 21.39
N GLU A 40 18.02 18.33 22.35
CA GLU A 40 18.67 17.77 23.52
C GLU A 40 18.51 16.26 23.51
N ASN A 41 19.58 15.55 23.88
CA ASN A 41 19.63 14.10 23.78
C ASN A 41 18.75 13.39 24.82
N GLU A 42 18.43 14.06 25.92
CA GLU A 42 17.62 13.53 27.02
C GLU A 42 16.81 14.66 27.66
N VAL A 43 15.62 14.35 28.16
CA VAL A 43 14.78 15.27 28.93
C VAL A 43 15.12 15.16 30.42
N THR A 44 15.73 16.20 30.97
CA THR A 44 16.11 16.35 32.39
C THR A 44 15.87 17.79 32.84
N SER A 45 15.96 18.05 34.14
CA SER A 45 15.85 19.40 34.71
C SER A 45 16.85 20.40 34.10
N GLU A 46 18.00 19.93 33.61
CA GLU A 46 19.00 20.75 32.92
C GLU A 46 18.59 21.13 31.49
N THR A 47 17.92 20.23 30.77
CA THR A 47 17.64 20.39 29.34
C THR A 47 16.25 20.94 29.05
N ILE A 48 15.26 20.67 29.91
CA ILE A 48 13.85 21.03 29.69
C ILE A 48 13.62 22.54 29.55
N SER A 49 14.48 23.36 30.14
CA SER A 49 14.44 24.82 30.00
C SER A 49 14.57 25.31 28.55
N LYS A 50 15.10 24.47 27.65
CA LYS A 50 15.23 24.75 26.21
C LYS A 50 14.02 24.30 25.39
N TRP A 51 13.00 23.71 26.03
CA TRP A 51 11.79 23.26 25.36
C TRP A 51 11.01 24.45 24.76
N PRO A 52 10.55 24.37 23.48
CA PRO A 52 9.83 25.46 22.83
C PRO A 52 8.35 25.50 23.27
N VAL A 53 8.09 26.04 24.46
CA VAL A 53 6.77 26.04 25.15
C VAL A 53 5.59 26.61 24.34
N ASN A 54 5.84 27.47 23.35
CA ASN A 54 4.81 28.11 22.53
C ASN A 54 4.46 27.32 21.25
N CYS A 55 5.15 26.21 20.99
CA CYS A 55 4.97 25.44 19.78
C CYS A 55 3.94 24.33 19.96
N THR A 56 3.06 24.17 18.97
CA THR A 56 2.11 23.05 18.91
C THR A 56 2.63 21.86 18.13
N GLU A 57 3.54 22.12 17.20
CA GLU A 57 4.30 21.13 16.45
C GLU A 57 5.78 21.31 16.79
N VAL A 58 6.44 20.25 17.22
CA VAL A 58 7.85 20.30 17.62
C VAL A 58 8.63 19.19 16.91
N CYS A 59 9.77 19.57 16.35
CA CYS A 59 10.76 18.61 15.86
C CYS A 59 11.84 18.36 16.91
N GLY A 60 12.21 17.11 17.11
CA GLY A 60 13.25 16.78 18.07
C GLY A 60 13.12 15.41 18.71
N THR A 61 13.87 15.26 19.80
CA THR A 61 14.07 14.00 20.50
C THR A 61 13.55 14.11 21.93
N LEU A 62 12.43 13.47 22.22
CA LEU A 62 11.91 13.29 23.57
C LEU A 62 12.35 11.93 24.10
N TYR A 63 13.57 11.88 24.66
CA TYR A 63 14.11 10.68 25.28
C TYR A 63 14.13 10.82 26.79
N PHE A 64 13.37 9.98 27.48
CA PHE A 64 13.30 9.93 28.94
C PHE A 64 14.01 8.68 29.43
N THR A 65 14.91 8.84 30.40
CA THR A 65 15.62 7.72 31.01
C THR A 65 15.56 7.71 32.53
N LYS A 66 16.37 6.86 33.17
CA LYS A 66 16.61 6.90 34.62
C LYS A 66 17.15 8.25 35.13
N ASN A 67 17.71 9.10 34.28
CA ASN A 67 18.21 10.43 34.68
C ASN A 67 17.13 11.51 34.58
N SER A 68 15.97 11.21 33.98
CA SER A 68 14.85 12.14 33.92
C SER A 68 14.26 12.34 35.31
N ASP A 69 14.45 13.54 35.85
CA ASP A 69 14.23 13.91 37.25
C ASP A 69 13.08 14.92 37.45
N ILE A 70 12.41 15.31 36.36
CA ILE A 70 11.33 16.30 36.38
C ILE A 70 10.02 15.63 36.79
N PRO A 71 9.27 16.14 37.77
CA PRO A 71 7.96 15.60 38.12
C PRO A 71 6.92 15.69 37.00
N VAL A 72 5.99 14.73 36.96
CA VAL A 72 4.88 14.65 35.97
C VAL A 72 4.09 15.97 35.84
N PHE A 73 3.77 16.62 36.95
CA PHE A 73 2.98 17.86 36.94
C PHE A 73 3.72 19.03 36.27
N GLU A 74 5.04 19.07 36.36
CA GLU A 74 5.85 20.12 35.71
C GLU A 74 5.97 19.83 34.21
N LEU A 75 6.14 18.56 33.83
CA LEU A 75 6.12 18.16 32.41
C LEU A 75 4.78 18.48 31.74
N GLN A 76 3.65 18.37 32.45
CA GLN A 76 2.34 18.78 31.91
C GLN A 76 2.34 20.25 31.47
N ASP A 77 2.97 21.14 32.24
CA ASP A 77 3.04 22.56 31.88
C ASP A 77 3.92 22.84 30.67
N TYR A 78 5.05 22.12 30.53
CA TYR A 78 5.92 22.23 29.36
C TYR A 78 5.23 21.69 28.09
N PHE A 79 4.54 20.56 28.19
CA PHE A 79 4.00 19.86 27.03
C PHE A 79 2.53 20.17 26.71
N LYS A 80 1.83 21.00 27.49
CA LYS A 80 0.40 21.33 27.29
C LYS A 80 0.01 21.77 25.89
N ASN A 81 0.92 22.40 25.15
CA ASN A 81 0.67 22.89 23.80
C ASN A 81 1.04 21.86 22.72
N LEU A 82 1.84 20.84 23.05
CA LEU A 82 2.34 19.84 22.11
C LEU A 82 1.18 18.98 21.58
N LYS A 83 0.95 19.08 20.28
CA LYS A 83 -0.04 18.28 19.52
C LYS A 83 0.63 17.37 18.50
N VAL A 84 1.74 17.79 17.91
CA VAL A 84 2.46 17.04 16.88
C VAL A 84 3.93 16.95 17.28
N LEU A 85 4.45 15.74 17.37
CA LEU A 85 5.88 15.49 17.52
C LEU A 85 6.42 14.90 16.21
N LYS A 86 7.53 15.45 15.72
CA LYS A 86 8.27 14.93 14.56
C LYS A 86 9.69 14.53 14.99
N GLY A 87 9.95 13.24 15.11
CA GLY A 87 11.22 12.71 15.61
C GLY A 87 11.01 11.55 16.57
N ARG A 88 11.75 11.55 17.67
CA ARG A 88 11.86 10.42 18.60
C ARG A 88 11.00 10.62 19.85
N LEU A 89 10.32 9.56 20.31
CA LEU A 89 9.62 9.53 21.59
C LEU A 89 9.89 8.24 22.34
N ASP A 90 10.79 8.28 23.33
CA ASP A 90 11.27 7.08 24.01
C ASP A 90 11.26 7.22 25.53
N PHE A 91 10.94 6.13 26.22
CA PHE A 91 10.97 5.98 27.67
C PHE A 91 11.72 4.70 28.03
N SER A 92 12.91 4.82 28.62
CA SER A 92 13.72 3.65 29.01
C SER A 92 14.19 3.74 30.45
N ASN A 93 13.78 2.78 31.29
CA ASN A 93 14.18 2.71 32.70
C ASN A 93 13.81 3.96 33.53
N THR A 94 12.70 4.62 33.20
CA THR A 94 12.23 5.81 33.93
C THR A 94 11.57 5.45 35.26
N ALA A 95 11.48 6.44 36.15
CA ALA A 95 10.76 6.32 37.42
C ALA A 95 9.26 6.66 37.32
N TYR A 96 8.79 7.13 36.16
CA TYR A 96 7.41 7.59 35.97
C TYR A 96 6.38 6.47 36.13
N ALA A 97 5.26 6.80 36.79
CA ALA A 97 4.10 5.92 36.90
C ALA A 97 3.05 6.18 35.81
N SER A 98 3.08 7.35 35.19
CA SER A 98 2.16 7.78 34.13
C SER A 98 2.89 8.63 33.08
N ILE A 99 2.31 8.69 31.88
CA ILE A 99 2.75 9.57 30.77
C ILE A 99 1.69 10.65 30.45
N GLU A 100 0.83 10.99 31.40
CA GLU A 100 -0.33 11.87 31.20
C GLU A 100 0.03 13.30 30.76
N PHE A 101 1.29 13.71 30.93
CA PHE A 101 1.83 14.94 30.37
C PHE A 101 1.84 14.96 28.83
N LEU A 102 1.64 13.83 28.17
CA LEU A 102 1.46 13.72 26.71
C LEU A 102 -0.01 13.62 26.28
N SER A 103 -0.98 13.89 27.17
CA SER A 103 -2.41 13.77 26.85
C SER A 103 -2.91 14.74 25.77
N SER A 104 -2.18 15.82 25.47
CA SER A 104 -2.49 16.74 24.36
C SER A 104 -2.00 16.24 23.00
N LEU A 105 -1.15 15.21 22.97
CA LEU A 105 -0.50 14.71 21.77
C LEU A 105 -1.51 14.05 20.83
N GLN A 106 -1.51 14.48 19.57
CA GLN A 106 -2.45 14.02 18.54
C GLN A 106 -1.74 13.18 17.48
N GLN A 107 -0.47 13.47 17.18
CA GLN A 107 0.30 12.79 16.15
C GLN A 107 1.76 12.62 16.54
N VAL A 108 2.33 11.46 16.23
CA VAL A 108 3.77 11.17 16.32
C VAL A 108 4.27 10.77 14.94
N HIS A 109 5.08 11.63 14.32
CA HIS A 109 5.77 11.33 13.07
C HIS A 109 7.18 10.88 13.41
N CYS A 110 7.45 9.58 13.29
CA CYS A 110 8.68 8.95 13.73
C CYS A 110 9.27 7.99 12.68
N ASP A 111 8.67 7.90 11.50
CA ASP A 111 9.06 7.06 10.35
C ASP A 111 10.50 7.30 9.87
N VAL A 112 11.05 8.50 10.10
CA VAL A 112 12.44 8.82 9.75
C VAL A 112 13.46 8.10 10.65
N LEU A 113 13.13 7.89 11.91
CA LEU A 113 14.03 7.27 12.90
C LEU A 113 13.61 5.85 13.29
N ASP A 114 12.33 5.53 13.16
CA ASP A 114 11.67 4.33 13.68
C ASP A 114 11.90 4.15 15.20
N LEU A 115 11.84 5.26 15.95
CA LEU A 115 12.10 5.31 17.40
C LEU A 115 10.86 5.78 18.19
N PHE A 116 10.04 4.81 18.60
CA PHE A 116 9.01 4.99 19.62
C PHE A 116 8.95 3.78 20.56
N TYR A 117 9.68 3.86 21.67
CA TYR A 117 9.85 2.78 22.64
C TYR A 117 9.42 3.16 24.06
N ILE A 118 8.74 2.26 24.74
CA ILE A 118 8.47 2.30 26.18
C ILE A 118 8.99 1.01 26.80
N GLU A 119 10.19 1.03 27.36
CA GLU A 119 10.83 -0.16 27.88
C GLU A 119 11.37 -0.05 29.31
N LYS A 120 11.25 -1.17 30.04
CA LYS A 120 11.87 -1.36 31.37
C LYS A 120 11.43 -0.32 32.41
N ASN A 121 10.27 0.30 32.24
CA ASN A 121 9.70 1.26 33.17
C ASN A 121 8.91 0.52 34.24
N ARG A 122 9.57 0.16 35.35
CA ARG A 122 9.00 -0.71 36.39
C ARG A 122 7.79 -0.12 37.12
N ASN A 123 7.67 1.20 37.14
CA ASN A 123 6.60 1.92 37.81
C ASN A 123 5.42 2.29 36.90
N LEU A 124 5.60 2.22 35.57
CA LEU A 124 4.61 2.69 34.61
C LEU A 124 3.38 1.79 34.63
N GLU A 125 2.20 2.38 34.84
CA GLU A 125 0.95 1.62 35.02
C GLU A 125 0.02 1.71 33.81
N THR A 126 -0.02 2.85 33.12
CA THR A 126 -0.94 3.09 31.99
C THR A 126 -0.33 3.96 30.90
N LEU A 127 -0.83 3.82 29.67
CA LEU A 127 -0.48 4.66 28.52
C LEU A 127 -1.64 5.58 28.15
N ASN A 128 -1.65 6.81 28.67
CA ASN A 128 -2.71 7.77 28.40
C ASN A 128 -2.25 8.92 27.49
N PHE A 129 -2.30 8.69 26.18
CA PHE A 129 -2.01 9.71 25.15
C PHE A 129 -3.21 10.63 24.82
N GLY A 130 -4.31 10.57 25.56
CA GLY A 130 -5.46 11.44 25.27
C GLY A 130 -6.12 11.13 23.91
N ASN A 131 -6.02 12.02 22.93
CA ASN A 131 -6.66 11.86 21.60
C ASN A 131 -5.62 11.66 20.48
N LEU A 132 -4.80 10.62 20.62
CA LEU A 132 -3.84 10.25 19.60
C LEU A 132 -4.57 9.69 18.38
N THR A 133 -4.22 10.21 17.21
CA THR A 133 -4.90 9.87 15.94
C THR A 133 -3.94 9.26 14.92
N ASN A 134 -2.64 9.50 15.05
CA ASN A 134 -1.66 9.03 14.09
C ASN A 134 -0.29 8.72 14.73
N ILE A 135 0.31 7.60 14.34
CA ILE A 135 1.72 7.25 14.61
C ILE A 135 2.29 6.71 13.30
N THR A 136 3.38 7.27 12.79
CA THR A 136 3.93 6.86 11.49
C THR A 136 5.00 5.77 11.56
N CYS A 137 5.42 5.37 12.76
CA CYS A 137 6.40 4.29 12.99
C CYS A 137 5.84 3.17 13.85
N VAL A 138 6.68 2.16 14.12
CA VAL A 138 6.34 1.04 15.00
C VAL A 138 6.36 1.47 16.46
N PHE A 139 5.28 1.18 17.21
CA PHE A 139 5.23 1.43 18.65
C PHE A 139 5.58 0.17 19.44
N ASN A 140 6.59 0.25 20.31
CA ASN A 140 7.03 -0.86 21.14
C ASN A 140 6.86 -0.54 22.62
N ALA A 141 6.18 -1.40 23.37
CA ALA A 141 6.12 -1.31 24.82
C ALA A 141 6.50 -2.66 25.46
N ASN A 142 7.69 -2.73 26.03
CA ASN A 142 8.31 -4.00 26.41
C ASN A 142 8.89 -3.99 27.84
N ASN A 143 8.72 -5.08 28.58
CA ASN A 143 9.32 -5.28 29.90
C ASN A 143 8.89 -4.22 30.96
N ASN A 144 7.65 -3.74 30.92
CA ASN A 144 7.11 -2.81 31.91
C ASN A 144 6.23 -3.57 32.91
N SER A 145 6.81 -3.98 34.04
CA SER A 145 6.22 -4.96 34.97
C SER A 145 4.89 -4.58 35.61
N ARG A 146 4.47 -3.31 35.53
CA ARG A 146 3.20 -2.80 36.08
C ARG A 146 2.25 -2.27 35.01
N LEU A 147 2.66 -2.28 33.74
CA LEU A 147 1.90 -1.64 32.67
C LEU A 147 0.75 -2.52 32.21
N ASP A 148 -0.47 -2.01 32.32
CA ASP A 148 -1.67 -2.58 31.71
C ASP A 148 -2.01 -1.81 30.42
N THR A 149 -1.93 -2.49 29.29
CA THR A 149 -2.16 -1.89 27.97
C THR A 149 -3.59 -2.02 27.48
N THR A 150 -4.50 -2.64 28.24
CA THR A 150 -5.87 -2.98 27.80
C THR A 150 -6.60 -1.75 27.23
N GLN A 151 -6.68 -0.66 28.00
CA GLN A 151 -7.36 0.56 27.56
C GLN A 151 -6.72 1.20 26.32
N PHE A 152 -5.39 1.13 26.23
CA PHE A 152 -4.66 1.64 25.08
C PHE A 152 -4.99 0.81 23.83
N CYS A 153 -4.92 -0.52 23.92
CA CYS A 153 -5.23 -1.42 22.82
C CYS A 153 -6.70 -1.30 22.39
N GLU A 154 -7.66 -1.20 23.32
CA GLU A 154 -9.08 -1.02 22.97
C GLU A 154 -9.35 0.29 22.23
N LYS A 155 -8.75 1.37 22.72
CA LYS A 155 -8.93 2.72 22.16
C LYS A 155 -8.26 2.87 20.81
N TYR A 156 -7.08 2.26 20.65
CA TYR A 156 -6.22 2.41 19.50
C TYR A 156 -6.04 1.10 18.72
N LYS A 157 -7.02 0.19 18.79
CA LYS A 157 -7.00 -1.11 18.06
C LYS A 157 -6.88 -0.98 16.54
N ASP A 158 -7.19 0.21 16.03
CA ASP A 158 -7.08 0.55 14.62
C ASP A 158 -5.78 1.28 14.29
N MET A 159 -4.92 1.52 15.28
CA MET A 159 -3.63 2.18 15.14
C MET A 159 -2.49 1.20 14.86
N PHE A 160 -1.42 1.82 14.36
CA PHE A 160 -0.30 1.30 13.60
C PHE A 160 0.60 0.40 14.46
N LEU A 161 1.06 -0.72 13.87
CA LEU A 161 1.83 -1.82 14.46
C LEU A 161 2.35 -1.56 15.87
N MET A 162 1.76 -2.25 16.83
CA MET A 162 2.12 -2.15 18.22
C MET A 162 2.63 -3.49 18.70
N HIS A 163 3.85 -3.52 19.25
CA HIS A 163 4.39 -4.72 19.87
C HIS A 163 4.42 -4.54 21.38
N PHE A 164 3.74 -5.43 22.08
CA PHE A 164 3.70 -5.46 23.53
C PHE A 164 4.21 -6.81 24.03
N SER A 165 5.28 -6.79 24.82
CA SER A 165 5.81 -7.99 25.43
C SER A 165 6.23 -7.75 26.88
N ASN A 166 6.09 -8.79 27.72
CA ASN A 166 6.54 -8.75 29.11
C ASN A 166 6.02 -7.54 29.93
N ASN A 167 4.80 -7.06 29.66
CA ASN A 167 4.09 -6.10 30.50
C ASN A 167 3.16 -6.83 31.50
N LEU A 168 2.52 -6.09 32.42
CA LEU A 168 1.54 -6.69 33.34
C LEU A 168 0.36 -7.28 32.55
N VAL A 169 -0.16 -6.52 31.59
CA VAL A 169 -1.16 -6.96 30.62
C VAL A 169 -0.77 -6.40 29.25
N ASN A 170 -0.63 -7.27 28.25
CA ASN A 170 -0.47 -6.89 26.84
C ASN A 170 -1.85 -6.78 26.15
N CYS A 171 -1.91 -6.53 24.84
CA CYS A 171 -3.18 -6.45 24.08
C CYS A 171 -4.02 -7.74 24.02
N ASN A 172 -3.60 -8.82 24.70
CA ASN A 172 -4.18 -10.16 24.64
C ASN A 172 -5.70 -10.19 24.97
N ASN A 173 -6.21 -9.24 25.75
CA ASN A 173 -7.65 -9.13 26.06
C ASN A 173 -8.47 -8.49 24.92
N SER A 174 -7.82 -7.82 23.98
CA SER A 174 -8.46 -7.08 22.86
C SER A 174 -8.15 -7.66 21.48
N GLY A 175 -7.32 -8.71 21.43
CA GLY A 175 -6.83 -9.39 20.23
C GLY A 175 -5.49 -10.08 20.54
N CYS A 176 -4.84 -10.66 19.53
CA CYS A 176 -3.57 -11.36 19.71
C CYS A 176 -2.47 -10.63 18.95
N ILE A 177 -1.28 -10.59 19.55
CA ILE A 177 -0.11 -10.03 18.90
C ILE A 177 0.50 -11.12 18.04
N ALA A 178 0.48 -10.90 16.74
CA ALA A 178 1.14 -11.73 15.77
C ALA A 178 2.62 -11.36 15.64
N GLY A 179 3.33 -12.11 14.80
CA GLY A 179 4.71 -11.87 14.45
C GLY A 179 5.16 -12.95 13.48
N ASP A 180 6.39 -13.42 13.66
CA ASP A 180 6.90 -14.56 12.90
C ASP A 180 6.42 -15.85 13.56
N PHE A 181 5.50 -16.56 12.90
CA PHE A 181 4.96 -17.80 13.45
C PHE A 181 5.59 -19.03 12.83
N TYR A 182 6.10 -19.89 13.71
CA TYR A 182 6.37 -21.27 13.41
C TYR A 182 5.10 -22.10 13.62
N TRP A 183 4.98 -23.21 12.89
CA TRP A 183 3.79 -24.08 12.92
C TRP A 183 3.40 -24.51 14.34
N ASP A 184 4.39 -24.73 15.21
CA ASP A 184 4.25 -25.13 16.61
C ASP A 184 3.84 -24.00 17.56
N THR A 185 3.72 -22.75 17.09
CA THR A 185 3.32 -21.58 17.89
C THR A 185 1.93 -21.04 17.53
N LEU A 186 1.32 -21.54 16.46
CA LEU A 186 0.00 -21.08 15.99
C LEU A 186 -1.14 -21.31 16.98
N TYR A 187 -1.02 -22.30 17.88
CA TYR A 187 -2.02 -22.56 18.92
C TYR A 187 -2.26 -21.35 19.84
N GLN A 188 -1.30 -20.43 19.94
CA GLN A 188 -1.43 -19.19 20.73
C GLN A 188 -2.48 -18.23 20.15
N LEU A 189 -2.90 -18.44 18.90
CA LEU A 189 -3.92 -17.66 18.21
C LEU A 189 -5.31 -18.32 18.25
N GLU A 190 -5.46 -19.45 18.95
CA GLU A 190 -6.76 -20.12 19.07
C GLU A 190 -7.81 -19.20 19.71
N GLY A 191 -8.96 -19.08 19.05
CA GLY A 191 -10.06 -18.20 19.49
C GLY A 191 -9.82 -16.72 19.24
N CYS A 192 -8.71 -16.35 18.59
CA CYS A 192 -8.40 -14.96 18.31
C CYS A 192 -9.26 -14.39 17.18
N THR A 193 -9.94 -13.27 17.43
CA THR A 193 -10.77 -12.59 16.42
C THR A 193 -10.07 -11.41 15.76
N HIS A 194 -9.05 -10.85 16.41
CA HIS A 194 -8.31 -9.70 15.93
C HIS A 194 -6.81 -9.94 16.11
N ILE A 195 -6.07 -9.88 15.00
CA ILE A 195 -4.61 -9.94 15.00
C ILE A 195 -4.06 -8.52 14.91
N PHE A 196 -3.21 -8.15 15.86
CA PHE A 196 -2.32 -7.01 15.75
C PHE A 196 -1.00 -7.50 15.19
N ASP A 197 -0.36 -6.72 14.32
CA ASP A 197 0.93 -7.04 13.69
C ASP A 197 0.86 -7.93 12.43
N ARG A 198 2.02 -8.28 11.86
CA ARG A 198 2.18 -9.11 10.68
C ARG A 198 1.81 -10.56 10.97
N LEU A 199 0.96 -11.13 10.13
CA LEU A 199 0.75 -12.57 10.07
C LEU A 199 1.71 -13.14 9.02
N TRP A 200 2.81 -13.74 9.46
CA TRP A 200 3.90 -14.21 8.60
C TRP A 200 4.03 -15.73 8.59
N PHE A 201 3.95 -16.33 7.39
CA PHE A 201 4.16 -17.75 7.14
C PHE A 201 5.46 -18.00 6.36
N SER A 202 6.34 -18.88 6.84
CA SER A 202 7.58 -19.20 6.11
C SER A 202 8.16 -20.58 6.37
N VAL A 203 8.70 -21.23 5.32
CA VAL A 203 9.57 -22.44 5.30
C VAL A 203 9.02 -23.71 6.01
N ASN A 204 7.95 -23.59 6.79
CA ASN A 204 7.40 -24.64 7.64
C ASN A 204 6.40 -25.51 6.90
N ASN A 205 6.21 -26.74 7.39
CA ASN A 205 5.21 -27.69 6.91
C ASN A 205 3.88 -27.47 7.66
N TYR A 206 3.09 -26.47 7.24
CA TYR A 206 1.87 -26.10 7.96
C TYR A 206 0.76 -27.12 7.67
N ALA A 207 0.63 -28.12 8.54
CA ALA A 207 -0.52 -29.03 8.49
C ALA A 207 -1.83 -28.28 8.79
N ASP A 208 -2.92 -28.72 8.15
CA ASP A 208 -4.25 -28.09 8.26
C ASP A 208 -4.72 -27.96 9.73
N GLU A 209 -4.33 -28.90 10.60
CA GLU A 209 -4.63 -28.86 12.04
C GLU A 209 -4.10 -27.59 12.74
N TYR A 210 -2.91 -27.10 12.35
CA TYR A 210 -2.33 -25.88 12.93
C TYR A 210 -2.99 -24.62 12.36
N LEU A 211 -3.44 -24.67 11.10
CA LEU A 211 -4.10 -23.55 10.45
C LEU A 211 -5.51 -23.32 11.01
N ALA A 212 -6.14 -24.35 11.57
CA ALA A 212 -7.46 -24.26 12.22
C ALA A 212 -7.50 -23.29 13.41
N TYR A 213 -6.35 -23.01 14.05
CA TYR A 213 -6.26 -22.01 15.12
C TYR A 213 -6.58 -20.60 14.64
N LEU A 214 -6.46 -20.32 13.34
CA LEU A 214 -6.71 -19.02 12.74
C LEU A 214 -8.16 -18.83 12.26
N HIS A 215 -9.03 -19.85 12.35
CA HIS A 215 -10.37 -19.77 11.74
C HIS A 215 -11.22 -18.64 12.34
N SER A 216 -11.03 -18.29 13.61
CA SER A 216 -11.79 -17.24 14.30
C SER A 216 -11.38 -15.82 13.89
N VAL A 217 -10.27 -15.67 13.17
CA VAL A 217 -9.69 -14.36 12.86
C VAL A 217 -10.61 -13.62 11.89
N GLN A 218 -11.08 -12.45 12.31
CA GLN A 218 -11.94 -11.56 11.54
C GLN A 218 -11.23 -10.33 11.03
N LYS A 219 -10.16 -9.92 11.71
CA LYS A 219 -9.42 -8.70 11.38
C LYS A 219 -7.92 -8.84 11.60
N ILE A 220 -7.16 -8.29 10.67
CA ILE A 220 -5.71 -8.10 10.78
C ILE A 220 -5.43 -6.60 10.74
N SER A 221 -4.82 -6.08 11.80
CA SER A 221 -4.22 -4.74 11.87
C SER A 221 -2.71 -4.86 11.70
N GLY A 222 -2.30 -5.11 10.45
CA GLY A 222 -0.94 -5.41 10.03
C GLY A 222 -0.91 -5.97 8.61
N SER A 223 0.16 -6.67 8.26
CA SER A 223 0.36 -7.23 6.92
C SER A 223 0.18 -8.75 6.89
N LEU A 224 -0.26 -9.30 5.75
CA LEU A 224 -0.34 -10.76 5.53
C LEU A 224 0.82 -11.20 4.63
N GLN A 225 1.68 -12.08 5.12
CA GLN A 225 2.93 -12.45 4.45
C GLN A 225 3.06 -13.96 4.35
N ALA A 226 3.41 -14.47 3.17
CA ALA A 226 3.81 -15.84 2.94
C ALA A 226 5.10 -15.86 2.10
N PHE A 227 6.17 -16.40 2.66
CA PHE A 227 7.49 -16.42 2.03
C PHE A 227 8.12 -17.81 2.09
N MET A 228 8.44 -18.39 0.94
CA MET A 228 8.99 -19.76 0.85
C MET A 228 8.16 -20.78 1.65
N SER A 229 6.83 -20.62 1.66
CA SER A 229 5.91 -21.45 2.44
C SER A 229 5.34 -22.58 1.57
N ASP A 230 4.95 -23.68 2.21
CA ASP A 230 4.28 -24.82 1.60
C ASP A 230 2.75 -24.66 1.49
N LEU A 231 2.21 -23.54 1.99
CA LEU A 231 0.79 -23.20 1.95
C LEU A 231 0.23 -23.33 0.53
N ARG A 232 -1.00 -23.83 0.44
CA ARG A 232 -1.73 -23.96 -0.83
C ARG A 232 -2.63 -22.78 -1.13
N ASN A 233 -3.16 -22.13 -0.09
CA ASN A 233 -4.07 -20.99 -0.15
C ASN A 233 -4.21 -20.36 1.23
N PHE A 234 -5.07 -19.34 1.35
CA PHE A 234 -5.48 -18.73 2.61
C PHE A 234 -6.91 -19.07 3.04
N SER A 235 -7.54 -20.14 2.54
CA SER A 235 -8.95 -20.44 2.82
C SER A 235 -9.24 -20.78 4.28
N PHE A 236 -8.20 -21.09 5.08
CA PHE A 236 -8.32 -21.25 6.53
C PHE A 236 -8.65 -19.92 7.26
N LEU A 237 -8.44 -18.77 6.61
CA LEU A 237 -8.88 -17.44 7.09
C LEU A 237 -10.32 -17.15 6.66
N GLU A 238 -11.22 -18.12 6.82
CA GLU A 238 -12.59 -18.07 6.28
C GLU A 238 -13.44 -16.93 6.85
N ASN A 239 -13.13 -16.44 8.05
CA ASN A 239 -13.85 -15.33 8.69
C ASN A 239 -13.16 -13.99 8.54
N LEU A 240 -12.01 -13.91 7.85
CA LEU A 240 -11.23 -12.68 7.75
C LEU A 240 -11.93 -11.67 6.84
N GLU A 241 -12.47 -10.60 7.45
CA GLU A 241 -13.23 -9.57 6.75
C GLU A 241 -12.40 -8.31 6.47
N THR A 242 -11.41 -8.02 7.30
CA THR A 242 -10.67 -6.75 7.24
C THR A 242 -9.17 -6.95 7.35
N ILE A 243 -8.42 -6.37 6.41
CA ILE A 243 -6.97 -6.18 6.53
C ILE A 243 -6.70 -4.68 6.50
N LYS A 244 -6.16 -4.17 7.61
CA LYS A 244 -5.68 -2.79 7.74
C LYS A 244 -4.17 -2.83 7.94
N SER A 245 -3.43 -2.55 6.88
CA SER A 245 -1.98 -2.64 6.87
C SER A 245 -1.33 -1.25 6.92
N ASN A 246 -0.01 -1.17 6.76
CA ASN A 246 0.78 0.05 6.93
C ASN A 246 2.17 -0.08 6.28
N GLU A 247 2.93 1.03 6.33
CA GLU A 247 4.19 1.27 5.62
C GLU A 247 5.41 0.47 6.07
N VAL A 248 5.33 -0.35 7.12
CA VAL A 248 6.53 -0.96 7.73
C VAL A 248 7.18 -2.04 6.86
N LEU A 249 6.39 -2.82 6.13
CA LEU A 249 6.93 -3.73 5.11
C LEU A 249 6.92 -3.07 3.73
N ASN A 250 7.39 -3.75 2.69
CA ASN A 250 7.24 -3.22 1.32
C ASN A 250 5.84 -3.44 0.75
N TYR A 251 5.08 -4.40 1.32
CA TYR A 251 3.80 -4.86 0.80
C TYR A 251 2.82 -5.12 1.93
N ASP A 252 1.56 -4.73 1.74
CA ASP A 252 0.47 -5.01 2.67
C ASP A 252 0.10 -6.51 2.64
N ILE A 253 0.13 -7.11 1.44
CA ILE A 253 0.03 -8.54 1.22
C ILE A 253 1.21 -9.00 0.35
N ASN A 254 2.00 -9.95 0.83
CA ASN A 254 3.13 -10.50 0.09
C ASN A 254 3.05 -12.03 0.02
N ILE A 255 3.04 -12.58 -1.18
CA ILE A 255 3.12 -14.02 -1.43
C ILE A 255 4.29 -14.22 -2.37
N GLN A 256 5.37 -14.78 -1.86
CA GLN A 256 6.62 -14.89 -2.60
C GLN A 256 7.26 -16.26 -2.41
N GLN A 257 7.69 -16.88 -3.51
CA GLN A 257 8.38 -18.18 -3.49
C GLN A 257 7.55 -19.34 -2.90
N CYS A 258 6.21 -19.24 -2.93
CA CYS A 258 5.31 -20.27 -2.43
C CYS A 258 4.86 -21.18 -3.57
N GLN A 259 5.68 -22.17 -3.93
CA GLN A 259 5.49 -23.00 -5.12
C GLN A 259 4.23 -23.87 -5.10
N ASN A 260 3.66 -24.16 -3.92
CA ASN A 260 2.41 -24.90 -3.79
C ASN A 260 1.15 -24.01 -3.77
N PHE A 261 1.33 -22.69 -3.73
CA PHE A 261 0.26 -21.73 -3.52
C PHE A 261 -0.53 -21.52 -4.81
N SER A 262 -1.73 -22.08 -4.90
CA SER A 262 -2.53 -22.17 -6.14
C SER A 262 -3.85 -21.40 -6.10
N ARG A 263 -4.27 -20.89 -4.93
CA ARG A 263 -5.46 -20.05 -4.79
C ARG A 263 -5.28 -18.99 -3.71
N PHE A 264 -5.92 -17.83 -3.86
CA PHE A 264 -5.96 -16.83 -2.79
C PHE A 264 -6.93 -17.28 -1.68
N GLY A 265 -8.23 -17.39 -1.98
CA GLY A 265 -9.17 -18.18 -1.19
C GLY A 265 -9.75 -17.52 0.06
N ILE A 266 -9.56 -16.21 0.26
CA ILE A 266 -10.17 -15.47 1.38
C ILE A 266 -11.52 -14.89 0.94
N SER A 267 -12.57 -15.71 0.99
CA SER A 267 -13.89 -15.36 0.45
C SER A 267 -14.65 -14.29 1.27
N SER A 268 -14.35 -14.16 2.57
CA SER A 268 -15.05 -13.22 3.47
C SER A 268 -14.46 -11.81 3.48
N LEU A 269 -13.38 -11.57 2.72
CA LEU A 269 -12.68 -10.29 2.73
C LEU A 269 -13.56 -9.16 2.17
N LYS A 270 -13.79 -8.12 2.97
CA LYS A 270 -14.69 -6.99 2.67
C LYS A 270 -13.97 -5.65 2.63
N THR A 271 -12.89 -5.50 3.40
CA THR A 271 -12.21 -4.21 3.56
C THR A 271 -10.70 -4.37 3.51
N LEU A 272 -10.07 -3.59 2.62
CA LEU A 272 -8.63 -3.36 2.57
C LEU A 272 -8.36 -1.88 2.84
N SER A 273 -7.41 -1.59 3.73
CA SER A 273 -6.92 -0.23 3.96
C SER A 273 -5.46 -0.25 4.36
N THR A 274 -4.77 0.86 4.12
CA THR A 274 -3.36 1.00 4.48
C THR A 274 -3.07 2.45 4.85
N SER A 275 -2.01 2.67 5.61
CA SER A 275 -1.47 4.02 5.85
C SER A 275 -0.77 4.60 4.62
N ARG A 276 -0.40 3.75 3.65
CA ARG A 276 0.17 4.16 2.37
C ARG A 276 -0.82 4.97 1.55
N LYS A 277 -0.29 5.67 0.54
CA LYS A 277 -1.11 6.22 -0.55
C LYS A 277 -2.00 5.15 -1.20
N ASN A 278 -1.46 3.94 -1.39
CA ASN A 278 -2.16 2.83 -2.05
C ASN A 278 -1.88 1.52 -1.32
N PHE A 279 -2.85 0.60 -1.29
CA PHE A 279 -2.67 -0.77 -0.81
C PHE A 279 -1.86 -1.56 -1.84
N ILE A 280 -0.71 -2.10 -1.43
CA ILE A 280 0.26 -2.76 -2.29
C ILE A 280 0.24 -4.27 -2.04
N MET A 281 0.03 -5.03 -3.12
CA MET A 281 0.08 -6.48 -3.10
C MET A 281 1.22 -6.99 -3.99
N ASN A 282 1.93 -8.01 -3.53
CA ASN A 282 2.96 -8.71 -4.29
C ASN A 282 2.62 -10.21 -4.37
N ILE A 283 2.60 -10.74 -5.59
CA ILE A 283 2.42 -12.17 -5.87
C ILE A 283 3.46 -12.56 -6.90
N GLU A 284 4.46 -13.31 -6.48
CA GLU A 284 5.63 -13.63 -7.28
C GLU A 284 6.13 -15.05 -6.99
N GLN A 285 6.49 -15.79 -8.05
CA GLN A 285 7.05 -17.15 -7.89
C GLN A 285 6.13 -18.08 -7.07
N VAL A 286 4.84 -18.07 -7.41
CA VAL A 286 3.81 -18.98 -6.89
C VAL A 286 3.57 -20.15 -7.85
N HIS A 287 2.67 -21.08 -7.51
CA HIS A 287 2.31 -22.20 -8.38
C HIS A 287 1.83 -21.71 -9.76
N GLU A 288 2.11 -22.43 -10.85
CA GLU A 288 1.69 -22.06 -12.22
C GLU A 288 0.15 -22.05 -12.41
N ASP A 289 -0.54 -22.75 -11.53
CA ASP A 289 -2.00 -22.76 -11.43
C ASP A 289 -2.59 -21.67 -10.53
N PHE A 290 -1.76 -20.83 -9.91
CA PHE A 290 -2.26 -19.73 -9.10
C PHE A 290 -3.22 -18.86 -9.89
N CYS A 291 -4.44 -18.75 -9.38
CA CYS A 291 -5.48 -17.96 -10.02
C CYS A 291 -6.26 -17.11 -9.03
N PHE A 292 -6.90 -16.08 -9.54
CA PHE A 292 -7.98 -15.33 -8.89
C PHE A 292 -9.33 -15.66 -9.53
N THR A 293 -10.40 -15.69 -8.74
CA THR A 293 -11.75 -15.59 -9.31
C THR A 293 -11.98 -14.18 -9.84
N THR A 294 -13.03 -14.02 -10.65
CA THR A 294 -13.47 -12.69 -11.10
C THR A 294 -13.93 -11.83 -9.93
N ASP A 295 -14.57 -12.42 -8.91
CA ASP A 295 -15.01 -11.69 -7.70
C ASP A 295 -13.82 -11.21 -6.87
N GLU A 296 -12.80 -12.05 -6.66
CA GLU A 296 -11.55 -11.67 -6.00
C GLU A 296 -10.89 -10.50 -6.75
N MET A 297 -10.78 -10.62 -8.08
CA MET A 297 -10.19 -9.55 -8.88
C MET A 297 -11.01 -8.25 -8.84
N LEU A 298 -12.34 -8.34 -8.95
CA LEU A 298 -13.22 -7.18 -8.87
C LEU A 298 -13.09 -6.47 -7.53
N PHE A 299 -12.97 -7.23 -6.44
CA PHE A 299 -12.73 -6.68 -5.12
C PHE A 299 -11.40 -5.90 -5.06
N PHE A 300 -10.31 -6.44 -5.62
CA PHE A 300 -9.02 -5.75 -5.65
C PHE A 300 -9.03 -4.51 -6.55
N LEU A 301 -9.75 -4.55 -7.69
CA LEU A 301 -9.93 -3.40 -8.56
C LEU A 301 -10.70 -2.27 -7.86
N LYS A 302 -11.82 -2.59 -7.21
CA LYS A 302 -12.62 -1.63 -6.45
C LYS A 302 -11.89 -1.07 -5.22
N SER A 303 -11.00 -1.86 -4.64
CA SER A 303 -10.17 -1.46 -3.50
C SER A 303 -8.90 -0.71 -3.92
N ASN A 304 -8.72 -0.40 -5.21
CA ASN A 304 -7.54 0.28 -5.75
C ASN A 304 -6.21 -0.39 -5.32
N VAL A 305 -6.17 -1.73 -5.33
CA VAL A 305 -4.94 -2.46 -5.01
C VAL A 305 -3.92 -2.24 -6.12
N MET A 306 -2.73 -1.79 -5.74
CA MET A 306 -1.56 -1.69 -6.60
C MET A 306 -0.77 -3.00 -6.55
N PHE A 307 -0.64 -3.67 -7.69
CA PHE A 307 0.12 -4.92 -7.77
C PHE A 307 1.57 -4.63 -8.15
N ARG A 308 2.51 -5.00 -7.28
CA ARG A 308 3.94 -4.90 -7.61
C ARG A 308 4.37 -5.97 -8.61
N ARG A 309 4.00 -7.21 -8.29
CA ARG A 309 4.01 -8.39 -9.17
C ARG A 309 2.66 -9.08 -8.99
N CYS A 310 2.19 -9.76 -10.04
CA CYS A 310 0.88 -10.41 -10.02
C CYS A 310 0.93 -11.72 -10.82
N ASP A 311 1.71 -12.71 -10.40
CA ASP A 311 1.81 -14.01 -11.08
C ASP A 311 0.54 -14.85 -10.91
N ALA A 312 -0.53 -14.44 -11.59
CA ALA A 312 -1.86 -15.03 -11.50
C ALA A 312 -2.51 -15.20 -12.88
N LYS A 313 -3.49 -16.12 -12.94
CA LYS A 313 -4.47 -16.23 -14.03
C LYS A 313 -5.90 -16.15 -13.47
N TYR A 314 -6.90 -16.22 -14.33
CA TYR A 314 -8.28 -16.43 -13.86
C TYR A 314 -8.57 -17.90 -13.64
N CYS A 315 -9.36 -18.21 -12.62
CA CYS A 315 -9.78 -19.58 -12.35
C CYS A 315 -10.78 -20.07 -13.40
N GLY A 316 -10.56 -21.26 -13.96
CA GLY A 316 -11.31 -21.78 -15.11
C GLY A 316 -12.66 -22.43 -14.81
N ASN A 317 -12.99 -22.68 -13.54
CA ASN A 317 -14.10 -23.57 -13.15
C ASN A 317 -15.16 -22.94 -12.24
N ASP A 318 -15.03 -21.68 -11.86
CA ASP A 318 -16.06 -21.01 -11.08
C ASP A 318 -17.06 -20.42 -12.07
N THR A 319 -17.97 -21.26 -12.58
CA THR A 319 -19.14 -20.83 -13.34
C THR A 319 -20.00 -19.98 -12.40
N LEU A 320 -19.75 -18.67 -12.38
CA LEU A 320 -20.67 -17.72 -11.80
C LEU A 320 -21.86 -17.62 -12.75
N ASP A 321 -23.06 -17.99 -12.31
CA ASP A 321 -24.29 -17.94 -13.11
C ASP A 321 -24.56 -16.53 -13.71
N SER A 322 -23.90 -15.49 -13.19
CA SER A 322 -24.02 -14.10 -13.60
C SER A 322 -23.05 -13.65 -14.71
N ILE A 323 -21.98 -14.38 -15.01
CA ILE A 323 -20.96 -13.93 -15.98
C ILE A 323 -21.25 -14.43 -17.40
N CYS A 324 -21.04 -13.56 -18.39
CA CYS A 324 -21.12 -13.94 -19.79
C CYS A 324 -19.76 -14.38 -20.31
N TYR A 325 -19.66 -15.60 -20.83
CA TYR A 325 -18.47 -16.04 -21.55
C TYR A 325 -18.51 -15.50 -22.98
N PHE A 326 -17.44 -14.85 -23.40
CA PHE A 326 -17.30 -14.33 -24.75
C PHE A 326 -16.85 -15.44 -25.71
N ASP A 327 -17.59 -15.59 -26.80
CA ASP A 327 -17.26 -16.43 -27.95
C ASP A 327 -17.24 -15.56 -29.22
N SER A 328 -18.34 -14.86 -29.48
CA SER A 328 -18.49 -13.88 -30.55
C SER A 328 -19.57 -12.86 -30.21
N MET A 329 -19.57 -11.70 -30.89
CA MET A 329 -20.61 -10.66 -30.68
C MET A 329 -22.02 -11.15 -31.00
N SER A 330 -22.18 -12.00 -32.03
CA SER A 330 -23.49 -12.57 -32.39
C SER A 330 -24.01 -13.54 -31.32
N ASN A 331 -23.13 -14.30 -30.68
CA ASN A 331 -23.49 -15.30 -29.67
C ASN A 331 -23.52 -14.75 -28.24
N LEU A 332 -22.92 -13.58 -28.00
CA LEU A 332 -22.95 -12.92 -26.71
C LEU A 332 -24.41 -12.69 -26.27
N LYS A 333 -24.73 -13.06 -25.04
CA LYS A 333 -26.06 -12.87 -24.45
C LYS A 333 -26.38 -11.37 -24.34
N ASP A 334 -27.65 -11.01 -24.46
CA ASP A 334 -28.08 -9.63 -24.23
C ASP A 334 -27.98 -9.28 -22.72
N ASN A 335 -27.77 -7.99 -22.43
CA ASN A 335 -27.72 -7.44 -21.07
C ASN A 335 -26.60 -8.00 -20.17
N CYS A 336 -25.49 -8.46 -20.75
CA CYS A 336 -24.30 -8.82 -19.98
C CYS A 336 -23.76 -7.59 -19.24
N THR A 337 -23.56 -7.71 -17.94
CA THR A 337 -22.88 -6.69 -17.12
C THR A 337 -21.41 -7.05 -16.90
N GLU A 338 -21.08 -8.33 -16.95
CA GLU A 338 -19.73 -8.84 -16.78
C GLU A 338 -19.43 -9.86 -17.88
N ILE A 339 -18.27 -9.72 -18.51
CA ILE A 339 -17.82 -10.61 -19.57
C ILE A 339 -16.48 -11.25 -19.20
N PHE A 340 -16.41 -12.57 -19.33
CA PHE A 340 -15.17 -13.33 -19.28
C PHE A 340 -14.69 -13.63 -20.70
N GLY A 341 -13.45 -13.28 -21.02
CA GLY A 341 -12.85 -13.52 -22.33
C GLY A 341 -12.47 -12.25 -23.08
N ASP A 342 -11.91 -12.45 -24.27
CA ASP A 342 -11.35 -11.40 -25.11
C ASP A 342 -12.39 -10.86 -26.10
N VAL A 343 -13.02 -9.74 -25.74
CA VAL A 343 -14.08 -9.10 -26.52
C VAL A 343 -13.49 -8.36 -27.72
N ILE A 344 -14.00 -8.66 -28.92
CA ILE A 344 -13.61 -7.98 -30.16
C ILE A 344 -14.88 -7.52 -30.87
N ILE A 345 -14.90 -6.26 -31.30
CA ILE A 345 -15.95 -5.72 -32.18
C ILE A 345 -15.30 -5.11 -33.43
N GLY A 346 -15.58 -5.72 -34.58
CA GLY A 346 -15.14 -5.27 -35.89
C GLY A 346 -16.21 -4.55 -36.71
N ALA A 347 -15.83 -4.07 -37.90
CA ALA A 347 -16.72 -3.39 -38.86
C ALA A 347 -18.02 -4.16 -39.18
N ASN A 348 -17.96 -5.49 -39.20
CA ASN A 348 -19.12 -6.34 -39.53
C ASN A 348 -19.98 -6.72 -38.31
N GLU A 349 -19.60 -6.26 -37.12
CA GLU A 349 -20.24 -6.63 -35.85
C GLU A 349 -20.91 -5.43 -35.16
N GLU A 350 -20.90 -4.26 -35.80
CA GLU A 350 -21.46 -3.01 -35.26
C GLU A 350 -22.95 -3.10 -34.90
N ILE A 351 -23.68 -3.98 -35.59
CA ILE A 351 -25.10 -4.27 -35.30
C ILE A 351 -25.33 -4.84 -33.91
N TYR A 352 -24.28 -5.40 -33.27
CA TYR A 352 -24.34 -6.02 -31.96
C TYR A 352 -23.87 -5.09 -30.83
N LYS A 353 -23.51 -3.83 -31.12
CA LYS A 353 -22.94 -2.91 -30.12
C LYS A 353 -23.83 -2.74 -28.88
N ASP A 354 -25.15 -2.81 -29.04
CA ASP A 354 -26.11 -2.61 -27.95
C ASP A 354 -26.05 -3.74 -26.91
N LYS A 355 -25.47 -4.90 -27.25
CA LYS A 355 -25.20 -5.98 -26.28
C LYS A 355 -24.20 -5.56 -25.20
N LEU A 356 -23.33 -4.60 -25.50
CA LEU A 356 -22.32 -4.06 -24.58
C LEU A 356 -22.84 -2.86 -23.78
N LYS A 357 -24.09 -2.41 -23.98
CA LYS A 357 -24.63 -1.21 -23.35
C LYS A 357 -24.63 -1.25 -21.83
N ASN A 358 -24.84 -2.44 -21.25
CA ASN A 358 -24.86 -2.65 -19.80
C ASN A 358 -23.53 -3.19 -19.26
N LEU A 359 -22.51 -3.34 -20.12
CA LEU A 359 -21.22 -3.88 -19.75
C LEU A 359 -20.53 -2.97 -18.74
N LYS A 360 -20.09 -3.57 -17.63
CA LYS A 360 -19.30 -2.93 -16.59
C LYS A 360 -17.89 -3.49 -16.52
N ASN A 361 -17.75 -4.82 -16.59
CA ASN A 361 -16.47 -5.46 -16.32
C ASN A 361 -16.10 -6.44 -17.45
N VAL A 362 -14.85 -6.39 -17.88
CA VAL A 362 -14.27 -7.39 -18.79
C VAL A 362 -13.07 -8.05 -18.11
N TYR A 363 -13.13 -9.36 -17.93
CA TYR A 363 -12.04 -10.20 -17.44
C TYR A 363 -11.34 -10.84 -18.64
N GLY A 364 -10.46 -10.06 -19.27
CA GLY A 364 -9.85 -10.33 -20.56
C GLY A 364 -9.46 -9.02 -21.25
N THR A 365 -9.58 -8.98 -22.57
CA THR A 365 -9.35 -7.79 -23.39
C THR A 365 -10.65 -7.23 -23.98
N LEU A 366 -10.64 -5.95 -24.35
CA LEU A 366 -11.67 -5.29 -25.14
C LEU A 366 -11.02 -4.57 -26.32
N SER A 367 -11.30 -5.02 -27.53
CA SER A 367 -10.78 -4.45 -28.79
C SER A 367 -11.90 -3.93 -29.69
N ILE A 368 -11.83 -2.67 -30.08
CA ILE A 368 -12.76 -2.04 -31.05
C ILE A 368 -11.96 -1.67 -32.29
N GLN A 369 -12.22 -2.35 -33.40
CA GLN A 369 -11.34 -2.27 -34.57
C GLN A 369 -12.05 -2.03 -35.91
N GLY A 370 -11.59 -1.03 -36.65
CA GLY A 370 -12.04 -0.77 -38.02
C GLY A 370 -13.52 -0.40 -38.14
N THR A 371 -14.16 0.03 -37.06
CA THR A 371 -15.59 0.37 -37.06
C THR A 371 -15.86 1.75 -37.63
N SER A 372 -17.11 1.98 -38.00
CA SER A 372 -17.65 3.25 -38.48
C SER A 372 -18.13 4.16 -37.34
N PHE A 373 -17.93 3.78 -36.08
CA PHE A 373 -18.37 4.52 -34.89
C PHE A 373 -17.79 5.93 -34.84
N THR A 374 -18.63 6.87 -34.41
CA THR A 374 -18.26 8.27 -34.15
C THR A 374 -17.86 8.52 -32.70
N ASP A 375 -18.35 7.69 -31.78
CA ASP A 375 -18.13 7.76 -30.34
C ASP A 375 -18.19 6.35 -29.70
N LEU A 376 -17.82 6.27 -28.41
CA LEU A 376 -17.86 5.04 -27.60
C LEU A 376 -18.97 5.06 -26.53
N SER A 377 -20.02 5.86 -26.71
CA SER A 377 -21.05 6.09 -25.68
C SER A 377 -21.82 4.82 -25.27
N PHE A 378 -21.88 3.81 -26.15
CA PHE A 378 -22.46 2.50 -25.83
C PHE A 378 -21.65 1.74 -24.77
N LEU A 379 -20.42 2.13 -24.47
CA LEU A 379 -19.61 1.62 -23.36
C LEU A 379 -19.67 2.54 -22.13
N GLY A 380 -20.66 3.43 -22.03
CA GLY A 380 -20.75 4.42 -20.95
C GLY A 380 -20.79 3.84 -19.53
N ASN A 381 -21.11 2.55 -19.37
CA ASN A 381 -21.14 1.83 -18.10
C ASN A 381 -19.86 1.04 -17.78
N LEU A 382 -18.90 0.97 -18.71
CA LEU A 382 -17.67 0.19 -18.54
C LEU A 382 -16.84 0.78 -17.40
N GLU A 383 -16.59 0.00 -16.35
CA GLU A 383 -15.81 0.38 -15.17
C GLU A 383 -14.40 -0.23 -15.19
N TYR A 384 -14.28 -1.51 -15.57
CA TYR A 384 -13.02 -2.24 -15.49
C TYR A 384 -12.75 -3.13 -16.70
N VAL A 385 -11.50 -3.14 -17.16
CA VAL A 385 -10.97 -4.12 -18.12
C VAL A 385 -9.71 -4.71 -17.52
N ALA A 386 -9.69 -5.99 -17.17
CA ALA A 386 -8.60 -6.60 -16.43
C ALA A 386 -8.12 -7.89 -17.07
N LYS A 387 -6.85 -7.91 -17.49
CA LYS A 387 -6.17 -9.09 -18.01
C LYS A 387 -5.03 -9.49 -17.06
N LEU A 388 -5.07 -10.72 -16.54
CA LEU A 388 -4.04 -11.24 -15.63
C LEU A 388 -2.88 -11.94 -16.34
N ALA A 389 -3.13 -12.45 -17.55
CA ALA A 389 -2.13 -13.22 -18.30
C ALA A 389 -0.83 -12.43 -18.46
N ASN A 390 0.29 -13.13 -18.30
CA ASN A 390 1.64 -12.56 -18.42
C ASN A 390 2.06 -12.47 -19.89
N ASP A 391 1.28 -11.73 -20.68
CA ASP A 391 1.55 -11.42 -22.06
C ASP A 391 1.70 -9.89 -22.23
N SER A 392 2.25 -9.48 -23.38
CA SER A 392 2.41 -8.05 -23.69
C SER A 392 1.14 -7.42 -24.27
N ILE A 393 -0.03 -8.05 -24.07
CA ILE A 393 -1.28 -7.61 -24.71
C ILE A 393 -1.88 -6.46 -23.91
N ILE A 394 -2.17 -5.37 -24.61
CA ILE A 394 -2.87 -4.21 -24.07
C ILE A 394 -4.35 -4.60 -23.85
N PRO A 395 -4.90 -4.46 -22.63
CA PRO A 395 -6.24 -4.93 -22.30
C PRO A 395 -7.35 -4.12 -22.97
N LEU A 396 -7.20 -2.81 -23.18
CA LEU A 396 -8.18 -1.98 -23.88
C LEU A 396 -7.56 -1.37 -25.15
N ARG A 397 -8.08 -1.74 -26.32
CA ARG A 397 -7.52 -1.35 -27.62
C ARG A 397 -8.58 -0.76 -28.54
N ILE A 398 -8.33 0.44 -29.03
CA ILE A 398 -9.20 1.13 -29.99
C ILE A 398 -8.38 1.41 -31.24
N VAL A 399 -8.67 0.68 -32.33
CA VAL A 399 -7.75 0.59 -33.48
C VAL A 399 -8.45 0.89 -34.80
N SER A 400 -7.89 1.78 -35.61
CA SER A 400 -8.33 2.05 -37.00
C SER A 400 -9.81 2.46 -37.16
N ASN A 401 -10.41 3.09 -36.14
CA ASN A 401 -11.78 3.63 -36.22
C ASN A 401 -11.73 5.06 -36.78
N LYS A 402 -11.76 5.19 -38.10
CA LYS A 402 -11.47 6.46 -38.81
C LYS A 402 -12.49 7.57 -38.58
N ASN A 403 -13.73 7.20 -38.27
CA ASN A 403 -14.80 8.16 -38.01
C ASN A 403 -14.89 8.57 -36.54
N LEU A 404 -14.06 7.97 -35.66
CA LEU A 404 -14.11 8.21 -34.22
C LEU A 404 -13.66 9.64 -33.91
N GLN A 405 -14.50 10.37 -33.19
CA GLN A 405 -14.26 11.77 -32.78
C GLN A 405 -14.23 11.94 -31.27
N ASP A 406 -14.79 10.98 -30.53
CA ASP A 406 -14.86 10.98 -29.08
C ASP A 406 -14.48 9.60 -28.52
N VAL A 407 -13.54 9.59 -27.57
CA VAL A 407 -13.00 8.39 -26.91
C VAL A 407 -13.44 8.30 -25.44
N SER A 408 -14.35 9.17 -25.01
CA SER A 408 -14.81 9.25 -23.63
C SER A 408 -15.39 7.92 -23.14
N LEU A 409 -14.88 7.45 -22.01
CA LEU A 409 -15.39 6.31 -21.26
C LEU A 409 -15.68 6.77 -19.83
N PRO A 410 -16.81 7.44 -19.58
CA PRO A 410 -17.03 8.23 -18.38
C PRO A 410 -17.07 7.43 -17.08
N SER A 411 -17.37 6.13 -17.14
CA SER A 411 -17.41 5.25 -15.97
C SER A 411 -16.12 4.44 -15.77
N LEU A 412 -15.17 4.52 -16.71
CA LEU A 412 -13.95 3.70 -16.66
C LEU A 412 -13.10 4.18 -15.49
N LYS A 413 -12.75 3.24 -14.62
CA LYS A 413 -11.94 3.50 -13.41
C LYS A 413 -10.53 2.96 -13.56
N ARG A 414 -10.38 1.80 -14.22
CA ARG A 414 -9.08 1.15 -14.40
C ARG A 414 -9.09 0.14 -15.55
N ALA A 415 -8.06 0.21 -16.38
CA ALA A 415 -7.66 -0.93 -17.20
C ALA A 415 -6.41 -1.55 -16.56
N PHE A 416 -6.42 -2.85 -16.30
CA PHE A 416 -5.33 -3.56 -15.60
C PHE A 416 -4.72 -4.65 -16.46
N SER A 417 -3.39 -4.66 -16.53
CA SER A 417 -2.58 -5.76 -17.05
C SER A 417 -1.11 -5.57 -16.67
N LYS A 418 -0.27 -6.58 -16.92
CA LYS A 418 1.18 -6.55 -16.66
C LYS A 418 1.99 -5.81 -17.73
N THR A 419 1.39 -5.42 -18.85
CA THR A 419 2.10 -4.68 -19.90
C THR A 419 2.36 -3.23 -19.46
N ILE A 420 3.25 -2.55 -20.17
CA ILE A 420 3.62 -1.16 -19.88
C ILE A 420 2.43 -0.21 -20.14
N TYR A 421 1.58 -0.54 -21.12
CA TYR A 421 0.42 0.27 -21.52
C TYR A 421 -0.87 -0.52 -21.35
N GLN A 422 -1.84 0.05 -20.65
CA GLN A 422 -3.12 -0.61 -20.38
C GLN A 422 -4.22 -0.18 -21.37
N VAL A 423 -4.08 0.99 -21.97
CA VAL A 423 -5.02 1.49 -22.99
C VAL A 423 -4.26 2.00 -24.21
N SER A 424 -4.66 1.56 -25.41
CA SER A 424 -4.11 2.09 -26.66
C SER A 424 -5.19 2.60 -27.62
N PHE A 425 -4.89 3.76 -28.22
CA PHE A 425 -5.60 4.34 -29.36
C PHE A 425 -4.64 4.38 -30.55
N GLU A 426 -4.92 3.59 -31.58
CA GLU A 426 -4.03 3.45 -32.74
C GLU A 426 -4.79 3.73 -34.04
N ASN A 427 -4.28 4.64 -34.87
CA ASN A 427 -4.75 4.92 -36.22
C ASN A 427 -6.24 5.32 -36.31
N ASN A 428 -6.79 5.93 -35.27
CA ASN A 428 -8.18 6.42 -35.23
C ASN A 428 -8.31 7.81 -35.87
N GLY A 429 -9.50 8.43 -35.81
CA GLY A 429 -9.74 9.74 -36.42
C GLY A 429 -8.87 10.87 -35.83
N ASP A 430 -8.35 11.76 -36.69
CA ASP A 430 -7.37 12.78 -36.30
C ASP A 430 -7.83 13.71 -35.16
N LYS A 431 -9.14 13.87 -34.97
CA LYS A 431 -9.72 14.73 -33.91
C LYS A 431 -9.46 14.20 -32.50
N ILE A 432 -9.21 12.89 -32.34
CA ILE A 432 -8.95 12.30 -31.02
C ILE A 432 -7.51 12.49 -30.56
N LEU A 433 -6.58 12.82 -31.47
CA LEU A 433 -5.16 13.07 -31.18
C LEU A 433 -4.98 14.48 -30.57
N ASN A 434 -5.49 14.66 -29.37
CA ASN A 434 -5.39 15.90 -28.60
C ASN A 434 -4.72 15.60 -27.26
N SER A 435 -3.64 16.34 -26.92
CA SER A 435 -2.93 16.14 -25.65
C SER A 435 -3.84 16.28 -24.43
N THR A 436 -4.79 17.23 -24.48
CA THR A 436 -5.72 17.48 -23.38
C THR A 436 -6.65 16.29 -23.16
N ALA A 437 -7.21 15.73 -24.24
CA ALA A 437 -8.08 14.55 -24.14
C ALA A 437 -7.33 13.32 -23.61
N CYS A 438 -6.06 13.14 -24.01
CA CYS A 438 -5.21 12.05 -23.51
C CYS A 438 -4.94 12.20 -22.01
N LEU A 439 -4.50 13.39 -21.57
CA LEU A 439 -4.22 13.68 -20.17
C LEU A 439 -5.48 13.58 -19.31
N ASP A 440 -6.59 14.19 -19.73
CA ASP A 440 -7.87 14.12 -19.02
C ASP A 440 -8.36 12.67 -18.90
N PHE A 441 -8.18 11.86 -19.95
CA PHE A 441 -8.53 10.45 -19.90
C PHE A 441 -7.65 9.68 -18.90
N MET A 442 -6.33 9.92 -18.91
CA MET A 442 -5.39 9.25 -18.02
C MET A 442 -5.56 9.66 -16.55
N ASP A 443 -5.78 10.95 -16.26
CA ASP A 443 -5.89 11.49 -14.89
C ASP A 443 -7.11 10.95 -14.12
N ASN A 444 -8.12 10.46 -14.83
CA ASN A 444 -9.31 9.85 -14.25
C ASN A 444 -9.16 8.35 -13.95
N LEU A 445 -8.03 7.73 -14.31
CA LEU A 445 -7.81 6.30 -14.19
C LEU A 445 -6.80 5.96 -13.08
N PHE A 446 -7.10 4.90 -12.33
CA PHE A 446 -6.18 4.39 -11.33
C PHE A 446 -5.13 3.48 -11.98
N ASP A 447 -3.84 3.79 -11.79
CA ASP A 447 -2.72 2.89 -12.15
C ASP A 447 -2.84 2.33 -13.59
N THR A 448 -3.15 3.23 -14.54
CA THR A 448 -3.44 2.90 -15.94
C THR A 448 -2.63 3.83 -16.86
N ASN A 449 -1.74 3.26 -17.67
CA ASN A 449 -0.98 4.01 -18.67
C ASN A 449 -1.68 3.98 -20.03
N VAL A 450 -1.71 5.13 -20.69
CA VAL A 450 -2.46 5.38 -21.93
C VAL A 450 -1.51 5.81 -23.03
N VAL A 451 -1.70 5.27 -24.24
CA VAL A 451 -0.88 5.58 -25.41
C VAL A 451 -1.74 5.88 -26.63
N PHE A 452 -1.40 6.95 -27.35
CA PHE A 452 -2.01 7.35 -28.62
C PHE A 452 -0.95 7.29 -29.72
N ASP A 453 -1.17 6.45 -30.74
CA ASP A 453 -0.23 6.24 -31.86
C ASP A 453 1.22 6.01 -31.40
N GLY A 454 1.39 5.22 -30.34
CA GLY A 454 2.69 4.89 -29.75
C GLY A 454 3.30 6.00 -28.87
N SER A 455 2.62 7.14 -28.70
CA SER A 455 3.07 8.25 -27.85
C SER A 455 2.27 8.34 -26.55
N VAL A 456 2.96 8.50 -25.42
CA VAL A 456 2.34 8.76 -24.11
C VAL A 456 1.81 10.20 -24.03
N CYS A 457 0.79 10.43 -23.20
CA CYS A 457 0.07 11.69 -23.14
C CYS A 457 0.96 12.92 -22.88
N GLU A 458 1.96 12.80 -22.00
CA GLU A 458 2.87 13.90 -21.66
C GLU A 458 3.79 14.29 -22.83
N VAL A 459 4.13 13.34 -23.70
CA VAL A 459 4.94 13.61 -24.90
C VAL A 459 4.12 14.39 -25.92
N ILE A 460 2.84 14.03 -26.09
CA ILE A 460 1.91 14.74 -26.99
C ILE A 460 1.74 16.18 -26.52
N ASP A 461 1.54 16.38 -25.20
CA ASP A 461 1.38 17.72 -24.62
C ASP A 461 2.61 18.61 -24.80
N ARG A 462 3.81 18.05 -24.58
CA ARG A 462 5.06 18.80 -24.80
C ARG A 462 5.21 19.25 -26.25
N VAL A 463 4.97 18.37 -27.21
CA VAL A 463 5.10 18.69 -28.64
C VAL A 463 4.07 19.75 -29.06
N GLU A 464 2.84 19.69 -28.53
CA GLU A 464 1.85 20.74 -28.74
C GLU A 464 2.26 22.08 -28.12
N GLY A 465 2.79 22.08 -26.91
CA GLY A 465 3.29 23.28 -26.22
C GLY A 465 4.44 23.95 -26.95
N GLU A 466 5.36 23.16 -27.52
CA GLU A 466 6.45 23.63 -28.37
C GLU A 466 5.93 24.27 -29.66
N LYS A 467 4.95 23.65 -30.33
CA LYS A 467 4.30 24.22 -31.54
C LYS A 467 3.56 25.53 -31.25
N LYS A 468 2.98 25.67 -30.06
CA LYS A 468 2.22 26.86 -29.62
C LYS A 468 3.09 27.96 -29.00
N GLY A 469 4.41 27.76 -28.86
CA GLY A 469 5.33 28.74 -28.27
C GLY A 469 5.14 28.97 -26.77
N THR A 470 4.38 28.11 -26.09
CA THR A 470 4.07 28.19 -24.66
C THR A 470 4.84 27.11 -23.91
N THR A 471 6.09 27.41 -23.51
CA THR A 471 6.84 26.51 -22.63
C THR A 471 6.36 26.70 -21.18
N ARG A 472 5.43 25.87 -20.71
CA ARG A 472 5.15 25.76 -19.27
C ARG A 472 6.35 25.07 -18.62
N ARG A 473 7.23 25.83 -17.97
CA ARG A 473 8.23 25.26 -17.05
C ARG A 473 7.49 24.70 -15.84
N MET A 474 7.35 23.36 -15.75
CA MET A 474 7.08 22.70 -14.47
C MET A 474 8.07 21.57 -14.19
N ILE A 475 8.24 21.36 -12.90
CA ILE A 475 9.37 20.80 -12.14
C ILE A 475 9.74 19.37 -12.55
N TRP A 476 11.05 19.12 -12.62
CA TRP A 476 11.69 17.84 -12.91
C TRP A 476 11.19 16.69 -12.01
N TRP A 477 10.73 15.60 -12.62
CA TRP A 477 11.01 14.25 -12.12
C TRP A 477 11.88 13.57 -13.17
N SER A 478 13.13 13.32 -12.79
CA SER A 478 14.15 12.68 -13.62
C SER A 478 13.74 11.25 -13.95
N LEU A 479 13.34 11.02 -15.21
CA LEU A 479 13.29 9.69 -15.82
C LEU A 479 14.73 9.23 -16.09
N THR A 480 15.25 8.40 -15.20
CA THR A 480 16.47 7.62 -15.49
C THR A 480 16.13 6.62 -16.58
N ILE A 481 16.67 6.82 -17.77
CA ILE A 481 16.67 5.84 -18.86
C ILE A 481 17.50 4.64 -18.36
N ILE A 482 16.82 3.58 -17.92
CA ILE A 482 17.47 2.29 -17.70
C ILE A 482 17.57 1.59 -19.05
N THR A 483 18.73 1.73 -19.69
CA THR A 483 19.18 0.76 -20.69
C THR A 483 19.56 -0.52 -19.95
N LEU A 484 18.63 -1.47 -19.85
CA LEU A 484 18.93 -2.83 -19.42
C LEU A 484 19.63 -3.56 -20.58
N HIS A 485 20.95 -3.68 -20.46
CA HIS A 485 21.69 -4.72 -21.16
C HIS A 485 21.31 -6.07 -20.53
N PHE A 486 20.72 -6.92 -21.35
CA PHE A 486 20.58 -8.35 -21.08
C PHE A 486 21.96 -8.98 -20.86
N SER A 487 22.10 -9.75 -19.79
CA SER A 487 23.07 -10.85 -19.69
C SER A 487 22.55 -11.86 -18.67
N PHE A 488 22.03 -12.96 -19.23
CA PHE A 488 21.74 -14.32 -18.72
C PHE A 488 21.24 -14.51 -17.28
#